data_AF-A0A9E0EY69-F1
#
_entry.id   AF-A0A9E0EY69-F1
#
_cell.length_a   1.000
_cell.length_b   1.000
_cell.length_c   1.000
_cell.angle_alpha   90.00
_cell.angle_beta   90.00
_cell.angle_gamma   90.00
#
_symmetry.space_group_name_H-M   'P 1'
#
loop_
_entity.id
_entity.type
_entity.pdbx_description
1 polymer ?
#
loop_
_entity_poly.entity_id
_entity_poly.type
_entity_poly.pdbx_seq_one_letter_code
_entity_poly.pdbx_strand_id
1 'polypeptide(L)'
;SKFKVFTNRLFGAFKDTQQVESKRSALQNEYNEFIEYTESAELKRFRELAQWFKSGEHQRVKAELKKLTYKGSAEFNTEMEFLSLAKSKEVKVYLNKGGEVTPSVSRYLELKSKVESAEFQNRKKYLLSKNKFEQSEVYAKLVEYQRLQNSDKIKWFLSLERDSSKFNEIREWKLEFYDDFDSNAIDHQKWLTKFFWGDALLNKNYSFTTDKQNYTDKNFEVKNSILRIVTRKEKSEGLGWDSKFGFVPKTYDYTSGVINTGHILRLKEGKVEAKIRLSCCPGVTHAFYMVGNTALPEIDIFIKTDIKPNSFTGAYYTQKSNGKISKSISSIGGVKCSQNFYILGVEWNGNYIVWSINGTPYKIEKNLTPDMPMYLVFASSVNSKIDDSKLPAYMEIDWVRCWSPLK
;
A
#
# COMPACT_ATOMS: atom_id res chain seq x y z
N SER A 1 23.79 8.15 -4.33
CA SER A 1 25.23 7.87 -4.12
C SER A 1 25.40 6.43 -3.65
N LYS A 2 26.20 5.63 -4.38
CA LYS A 2 26.54 4.22 -4.07
C LYS A 2 27.08 4.02 -2.64
N PHE A 3 27.52 5.09 -2.00
CA PHE A 3 28.12 5.11 -0.66
C PHE A 3 27.11 4.87 0.48
N LYS A 4 25.83 5.27 0.32
CA LYS A 4 24.81 5.13 1.40
C LYS A 4 24.24 3.72 1.53
N VAL A 5 24.38 2.88 0.52
CA VAL A 5 23.93 1.48 0.55
C VAL A 5 24.93 0.60 1.33
N PHE A 6 26.22 0.97 1.33
CA PHE A 6 27.27 0.21 2.00
C PHE A 6 27.47 0.55 3.49
N THR A 7 27.05 1.74 3.96
CA THR A 7 27.35 2.18 5.33
C THR A 7 26.39 1.66 6.41
N ASN A 8 25.35 0.90 6.06
CA ASN A 8 24.39 0.36 7.05
C ASN A 8 24.53 -1.14 7.37
N ARG A 9 25.54 -1.85 6.86
CA ARG A 9 25.82 -3.23 7.31
C ARG A 9 27.30 -3.57 7.24
N LEU A 10 28.03 -3.16 8.27
CA LEU A 10 29.26 -3.85 8.66
C LEU A 10 29.07 -4.75 9.89
N PHE A 11 27.99 -4.60 10.69
CA PHE A 11 27.79 -5.40 11.92
C PHE A 11 26.33 -5.71 12.32
N GLY A 12 25.33 -5.42 11.49
CA GLY A 12 23.91 -5.62 11.84
C GLY A 12 23.26 -6.85 11.19
N ALA A 13 22.46 -7.61 11.96
CA ALA A 13 21.61 -8.68 11.44
C ALA A 13 20.61 -8.14 10.39
N PHE A 14 20.08 -9.02 9.53
CA PHE A 14 18.98 -8.67 8.64
C PHE A 14 17.78 -8.18 9.46
N LYS A 15 16.99 -7.24 8.92
CA LYS A 15 15.71 -6.90 9.55
C LYS A 15 14.91 -8.20 9.67
N ASP A 16 14.26 -8.40 10.81
CA ASP A 16 13.41 -9.56 11.00
C ASP A 16 12.29 -9.59 9.95
N THR A 17 12.03 -10.76 9.39
CA THR A 17 11.09 -10.91 8.25
C THR A 17 9.68 -10.51 8.65
N GLN A 18 9.24 -10.92 9.85
CA GLN A 18 7.92 -10.57 10.36
C GLN A 18 7.81 -9.06 10.60
N GLN A 19 8.85 -8.42 11.14
CA GLN A 19 8.87 -6.96 11.28
C GLN A 19 8.78 -6.22 9.94
N VAL A 20 9.41 -6.74 8.87
CA VAL A 20 9.30 -6.16 7.53
C VAL A 20 7.88 -6.27 6.99
N GLU A 21 7.25 -7.44 7.14
CA GLU A 21 5.86 -7.65 6.73
C GLU A 21 4.90 -6.75 7.52
N SER A 22 5.00 -6.71 8.86
CA SER A 22 4.16 -5.87 9.70
C SER A 22 4.26 -4.38 9.32
N LYS A 23 5.46 -3.89 9.00
CA LYS A 23 5.65 -2.50 8.53
C LYS A 23 4.99 -2.26 7.18
N ARG A 24 5.11 -3.19 6.24
CA ARG A 24 4.47 -3.09 4.91
C ARG A 24 2.94 -3.16 5.03
N SER A 25 2.42 -4.06 5.84
CA SER A 25 0.98 -4.17 6.10
C SER A 25 0.43 -2.92 6.79
N ALA A 26 1.15 -2.36 7.76
CA ALA A 26 0.75 -1.11 8.40
C ALA A 26 0.71 0.07 7.39
N LEU A 27 1.72 0.17 6.52
CA LEU A 27 1.75 1.19 5.46
C LEU A 27 0.59 1.01 4.47
N GLN A 28 0.30 -0.23 4.07
CA GLN A 28 -0.82 -0.53 3.18
C GLN A 28 -2.17 -0.19 3.83
N ASN A 29 -2.36 -0.52 5.10
CA ASN A 29 -3.58 -0.20 5.84
C ASN A 29 -3.77 1.31 5.97
N GLU A 30 -2.71 2.05 6.29
CA GLU A 30 -2.77 3.51 6.36
C GLU A 30 -3.05 4.13 4.98
N TYR A 31 -2.51 3.56 3.90
CA TYR A 31 -2.83 4.00 2.54
C TYR A 31 -4.29 3.74 2.17
N ASN A 32 -4.81 2.55 2.49
CA ASN A 32 -6.22 2.22 2.26
C ASN A 32 -7.14 3.17 3.04
N GLU A 33 -6.82 3.42 4.32
CA GLU A 33 -7.54 4.37 5.15
C GLU A 33 -7.47 5.80 4.58
N PHE A 34 -6.33 6.20 4.01
CA PHE A 34 -6.18 7.49 3.35
C PHE A 34 -7.10 7.59 2.12
N ILE A 35 -7.15 6.54 1.29
CA ILE A 35 -8.01 6.47 0.11
C ILE A 35 -9.49 6.45 0.50
N GLU A 36 -9.89 5.62 1.46
CA GLU A 36 -11.28 5.59 1.93
C GLU A 36 -11.72 6.95 2.48
N TYR A 37 -10.82 7.66 3.17
CA TYR A 37 -11.13 8.97 3.73
C TYR A 37 -11.26 10.07 2.68
N THR A 38 -10.73 9.92 1.45
CA THR A 38 -10.92 10.91 0.36
C THR A 38 -12.40 11.07 0.02
N GLU A 39 -13.18 10.00 0.16
CA GLU A 39 -14.61 9.93 -0.13
C GLU A 39 -15.49 10.17 1.10
N SER A 40 -14.90 10.49 2.25
CA SER A 40 -15.65 10.65 3.49
C SER A 40 -16.56 11.89 3.49
N ALA A 41 -17.77 11.73 4.03
CA ALA A 41 -18.71 12.85 4.23
C ALA A 41 -18.12 13.94 5.14
N GLU A 42 -17.32 13.55 6.14
CA GLU A 42 -16.63 14.47 7.04
C GLU A 42 -15.64 15.37 6.26
N LEU A 43 -14.79 14.79 5.40
CA LEU A 43 -13.86 15.57 4.58
C LEU A 43 -14.59 16.48 3.59
N LYS A 44 -15.66 15.97 2.94
CA LYS A 44 -16.49 16.77 2.05
C LYS A 44 -17.08 17.98 2.76
N ARG A 45 -17.68 17.76 3.94
CA ARG A 45 -18.25 18.83 4.78
C ARG A 45 -17.18 19.83 5.21
N PHE A 46 -16.00 19.35 5.61
CA PHE A 46 -14.89 20.23 5.96
C PHE A 46 -14.46 21.11 4.78
N ARG A 47 -14.32 20.55 3.57
CA ARG A 47 -13.95 21.31 2.36
C ARG A 47 -15.00 22.35 1.98
N GLU A 48 -16.30 22.01 2.06
CA GLU A 48 -17.41 22.96 1.87
C GLU A 48 -17.34 24.12 2.87
N LEU A 49 -17.15 23.80 4.16
CA LEU A 49 -17.03 24.80 5.21
C LEU A 49 -15.75 25.64 5.09
N ALA A 50 -14.66 25.06 4.61
CA ALA A 50 -13.41 25.78 4.35
C ALA A 50 -13.59 26.81 3.22
N GLN A 51 -14.28 26.45 2.13
CA GLN A 51 -14.62 27.38 1.05
C GLN A 51 -15.52 28.52 1.57
N TRP A 52 -16.54 28.17 2.34
CA TRP A 52 -17.41 29.15 2.99
C TRP A 52 -16.64 30.07 3.95
N PHE A 53 -15.75 29.53 4.79
CA PHE A 53 -14.94 30.32 5.71
C PHE A 53 -14.06 31.30 4.93
N LYS A 54 -13.42 30.83 3.84
CA LYS A 54 -12.59 31.66 2.95
C LYS A 54 -13.37 32.80 2.27
N SER A 55 -14.68 32.66 2.06
CA SER A 55 -15.51 33.72 1.49
C SER A 55 -15.64 34.97 2.37
N GLY A 56 -15.34 34.85 3.67
CA GLY A 56 -15.48 35.96 4.63
C GLY A 56 -16.92 36.26 5.08
N GLU A 57 -17.92 35.47 4.66
CA GLU A 57 -19.33 35.69 5.02
C GLU A 57 -19.54 35.79 6.53
N HIS A 58 -18.88 34.92 7.31
CA HIS A 58 -18.92 34.94 8.77
C HIS A 58 -18.49 36.28 9.38
N GLN A 59 -17.48 36.94 8.79
CA GLN A 59 -17.02 38.25 9.23
C GLN A 59 -18.03 39.34 8.86
N ARG A 60 -18.60 39.25 7.65
CA ARG A 60 -19.61 40.20 7.16
C ARG A 60 -20.86 40.18 8.04
N VAL A 61 -21.42 38.99 8.28
CA VAL A 61 -22.60 38.82 9.13
C VAL A 61 -22.32 39.23 10.57
N LYS A 62 -21.14 38.91 11.12
CA LYS A 62 -20.75 39.39 12.45
C LYS A 62 -20.74 40.92 12.53
N ALA A 63 -20.21 41.59 11.50
CA ALA A 63 -20.20 43.05 11.43
C ALA A 63 -21.60 43.65 11.27
N GLU A 64 -22.46 43.05 10.44
CA GLU A 64 -23.87 43.46 10.27
C GLU A 64 -24.66 43.32 11.57
N LEU A 65 -24.56 42.17 12.24
CA LEU A 65 -25.25 41.92 13.52
C LEU A 65 -24.74 42.81 14.65
N LYS A 66 -23.47 43.23 14.62
CA LYS A 66 -22.92 44.20 15.58
C LYS A 66 -23.54 45.59 15.41
N LYS A 67 -23.94 45.96 14.19
CA LYS A 67 -24.59 47.23 13.88
C LYS A 67 -26.08 47.25 14.26
N LEU A 68 -26.71 46.08 14.47
CA LEU A 68 -28.11 46.00 14.93
C LEU A 68 -28.21 46.41 16.40
N THR A 69 -28.72 47.62 16.64
CA THR A 69 -28.95 48.17 17.98
C THR A 69 -30.42 48.39 18.24
N TYR A 70 -30.84 48.22 19.50
CA TYR A 70 -32.20 48.58 19.89
C TYR A 70 -32.43 50.08 19.75
N LYS A 71 -31.55 50.92 20.29
CA LYS A 71 -31.65 52.38 20.15
C LYS A 71 -31.57 52.79 18.67
N GLY A 72 -32.55 53.56 18.21
CA GLY A 72 -32.68 53.99 16.81
C GLY A 72 -33.37 52.99 15.88
N SER A 73 -33.79 51.82 16.37
CA SER A 73 -34.59 50.86 15.61
C SER A 73 -36.07 51.27 15.52
N ALA A 74 -36.81 50.65 14.60
CA ALA A 74 -38.25 50.83 14.48
C ALA A 74 -38.98 50.37 15.76
N GLU A 75 -38.49 49.31 16.39
CA GLU A 75 -38.99 48.77 17.65
C GLU A 75 -38.82 49.78 18.78
N PHE A 76 -37.64 50.42 18.88
CA PHE A 76 -37.42 51.50 19.85
C PHE A 76 -38.36 52.68 19.61
N ASN A 77 -38.53 53.12 18.37
CA ASN A 77 -39.44 54.22 18.04
C ASN A 77 -40.90 53.87 18.39
N THR A 78 -41.33 52.64 18.12
CA THR A 78 -42.67 52.13 18.46
C THR A 78 -42.89 52.12 19.97
N GLU A 79 -41.92 51.63 20.76
CA GLU A 79 -42.01 51.63 22.21
C GLU A 79 -42.00 53.06 22.79
N MET A 80 -41.18 53.95 22.23
CA MET A 80 -41.13 55.34 22.67
C MET A 80 -42.43 56.10 22.37
N GLU A 81 -43.05 55.85 21.21
CA GLU A 81 -44.37 56.40 20.86
C GLU A 81 -45.44 55.90 21.85
N PHE A 82 -45.47 54.58 22.11
CA PHE A 82 -46.37 53.96 23.10
C PHE A 82 -46.23 54.59 24.49
N LEU A 83 -44.99 54.70 24.99
CA LEU A 83 -44.68 55.29 26.29
C LEU A 83 -45.02 56.78 26.35
N SER A 84 -44.93 57.50 25.23
CA SER A 84 -45.32 58.91 25.13
C SER A 84 -46.84 59.06 25.20
N LEU A 85 -47.58 58.29 24.40
CA LEU A 85 -49.05 58.33 24.38
C LEU A 85 -49.65 57.90 25.73
N ALA A 86 -49.04 56.93 26.42
CA ALA A 86 -49.42 56.52 27.78
C ALA A 86 -49.37 57.69 28.79
N LYS A 87 -48.55 58.72 28.52
CA LYS A 87 -48.42 59.90 29.40
C LYS A 87 -49.40 61.02 29.04
N SER A 88 -50.03 60.98 27.87
CA SER A 88 -50.97 61.99 27.39
C SER A 88 -52.20 62.09 28.30
N LYS A 89 -52.77 63.30 28.39
CA LYS A 89 -53.94 63.56 29.23
C LYS A 89 -55.15 62.73 28.80
N GLU A 90 -55.37 62.64 27.49
CA GLU A 90 -56.47 61.89 26.86
C GLU A 90 -56.42 60.40 27.22
N VAL A 91 -55.26 59.75 27.02
CA VAL A 91 -55.09 58.33 27.35
C VAL A 91 -55.18 58.08 28.85
N LYS A 92 -54.61 58.94 29.70
CA LYS A 92 -54.74 58.81 31.17
C LYS A 92 -56.17 58.90 31.66
N VAL A 93 -56.97 59.82 31.08
CA VAL A 93 -58.40 59.95 31.43
C VAL A 93 -59.14 58.68 31.02
N TYR A 94 -58.93 58.20 29.79
CA TYR A 94 -59.53 56.96 29.29
C TYR A 94 -59.18 55.76 30.17
N LEU A 95 -57.90 55.58 30.52
CA LEU A 95 -57.43 54.47 31.36
C LEU A 95 -57.97 54.50 32.80
N ASN A 96 -58.17 55.69 33.39
CA ASN A 96 -58.58 55.83 34.79
C ASN A 96 -60.11 55.91 34.98
N LYS A 97 -60.83 56.48 34.01
CA LYS A 97 -62.25 56.84 34.16
C LYS A 97 -63.15 56.26 33.07
N GLY A 98 -62.58 55.62 32.04
CA GLY A 98 -63.32 55.28 30.81
C GLY A 98 -63.62 56.51 29.95
N GLY A 99 -64.27 56.31 28.80
CA GLY A 99 -64.68 57.39 27.89
C GLY A 99 -64.63 57.01 26.41
N GLU A 100 -64.84 58.00 25.54
CA GLU A 100 -64.78 57.82 24.09
C GLU A 100 -63.37 57.47 23.60
N VAL A 101 -63.31 56.61 22.58
CA VAL A 101 -62.06 56.23 21.92
C VAL A 101 -61.70 57.33 20.92
N THR A 102 -60.89 58.30 21.37
CA THR A 102 -60.30 59.31 20.48
C THR A 102 -59.21 58.68 19.59
N PRO A 103 -58.79 59.34 18.49
CA PRO A 103 -57.68 58.85 17.66
C PRO A 103 -56.40 58.54 18.47
N SER A 104 -56.06 59.35 19.47
CA SER A 104 -54.93 59.14 20.37
C SER A 104 -55.08 57.87 21.22
N VAL A 105 -56.29 57.61 21.73
CA VAL A 105 -56.62 56.38 22.48
C VAL A 105 -56.58 55.15 21.57
N SER A 106 -57.12 55.26 20.35
CA SER A 106 -57.07 54.18 19.36
C SER A 106 -55.62 53.79 19.01
N ARG A 107 -54.76 54.79 18.74
CA ARG A 107 -53.33 54.55 18.46
C ARG A 107 -52.60 53.96 19.66
N TYR A 108 -52.91 54.41 20.88
CA TYR A 108 -52.35 53.83 22.10
C TYR A 108 -52.71 52.35 22.25
N LEU A 109 -53.97 51.97 22.02
CA LEU A 109 -54.42 50.57 22.13
C LEU A 109 -53.77 49.68 21.06
N GLU A 110 -53.63 50.17 19.83
CA GLU A 110 -52.90 49.48 18.75
C GLU A 110 -51.45 49.22 19.15
N LEU A 111 -50.74 50.26 19.59
CA LEU A 111 -49.36 50.17 20.02
C LEU A 111 -49.20 49.30 21.27
N LYS A 112 -50.15 49.35 22.21
CA LYS A 112 -50.17 48.48 23.39
C LYS A 112 -50.20 47.03 22.97
N SER A 113 -51.15 46.66 22.11
CA SER A 113 -51.26 45.29 21.58
C SER A 113 -49.99 44.84 20.85
N LYS A 114 -49.34 45.75 20.10
CA LYS A 114 -48.10 45.45 19.39
C LYS A 114 -46.90 45.29 20.32
N VAL A 115 -46.70 46.22 21.26
CA VAL A 115 -45.57 46.21 22.20
C VAL A 115 -45.69 45.07 23.20
N GLU A 116 -46.89 44.73 23.65
CA GLU A 116 -47.13 43.61 24.58
C GLU A 116 -47.10 42.23 23.87
N SER A 117 -47.07 42.20 22.53
CA SER A 117 -46.98 40.95 21.78
C SER A 117 -45.66 40.20 22.03
N ALA A 118 -45.73 38.87 22.01
CA ALA A 118 -44.55 38.02 22.15
C ALA A 118 -43.50 38.29 21.06
N GLU A 119 -43.95 38.58 19.83
CA GLU A 119 -43.08 38.93 18.71
C GLU A 119 -42.23 40.16 19.02
N PHE A 120 -42.86 41.26 19.47
CA PHE A 120 -42.16 42.50 19.80
C PHE A 120 -41.18 42.30 20.96
N GLN A 121 -41.61 41.62 22.02
CA GLN A 121 -40.76 41.36 23.19
C GLN A 121 -39.55 40.49 22.83
N ASN A 122 -39.74 39.45 22.01
CA ASN A 122 -38.65 38.61 21.51
C ASN A 122 -37.67 39.41 20.63
N ARG A 123 -38.19 40.24 19.72
CA ARG A 123 -37.38 41.08 18.86
C ARG A 123 -36.58 42.12 19.65
N LYS A 124 -37.20 42.80 20.61
CA LYS A 124 -36.54 43.72 21.53
C LYS A 124 -35.43 43.01 22.32
N LYS A 125 -35.72 41.84 22.90
CA LYS A 125 -34.73 41.02 23.61
C LYS A 125 -33.54 40.65 22.71
N TYR A 126 -33.81 40.28 21.46
CA TYR A 126 -32.77 39.99 20.47
C TYR A 126 -31.91 41.23 20.16
N LEU A 127 -32.53 42.38 19.87
CA LEU A 127 -31.79 43.62 19.56
C LEU A 127 -30.93 44.10 20.74
N LEU A 128 -31.38 43.90 21.97
CA LEU A 128 -30.64 44.18 23.20
C LEU A 128 -29.54 43.15 23.49
N SER A 129 -29.55 41.98 22.87
CA SER A 129 -28.54 40.94 23.11
C SER A 129 -27.15 41.37 22.65
N LYS A 130 -26.13 41.08 23.48
CA LYS A 130 -24.72 41.27 23.13
C LYS A 130 -24.16 40.14 22.27
N ASN A 131 -24.80 38.96 22.31
CA ASN A 131 -24.31 37.73 21.69
C ASN A 131 -25.14 37.35 20.45
N LYS A 132 -25.56 38.34 19.65
CA LYS A 132 -26.42 38.12 18.47
C LYS A 132 -25.75 37.22 17.43
N PHE A 133 -24.44 37.37 17.26
CA PHE A 133 -23.69 36.54 16.34
C PHE A 133 -23.68 35.09 16.81
N GLU A 134 -23.45 34.85 18.09
CA GLU A 134 -23.39 33.52 18.69
C GLU A 134 -24.73 32.78 18.65
N GLN A 135 -25.84 33.50 18.53
CA GLN A 135 -27.19 32.95 18.33
C GLN A 135 -27.53 32.68 16.86
N SER A 136 -26.67 33.05 15.91
CA SER A 136 -26.94 32.90 14.48
C SER A 136 -26.50 31.55 13.93
N GLU A 137 -27.16 31.08 12.87
CA GLU A 137 -26.77 29.88 12.13
C GLU A 137 -25.33 29.99 11.57
N VAL A 138 -24.91 31.21 11.22
CA VAL A 138 -23.55 31.52 10.74
C VAL A 138 -22.51 31.21 11.81
N TYR A 139 -22.80 31.48 13.08
CA TYR A 139 -21.89 31.10 14.16
C TYR A 139 -21.87 29.60 14.42
N ALA A 140 -23.03 28.93 14.38
CA ALA A 140 -23.08 27.47 14.46
C ALA A 140 -22.22 26.82 13.37
N LYS A 141 -22.31 27.33 12.14
CA LYS A 141 -21.48 26.92 11.00
C LYS A 141 -19.98 27.20 11.22
N LEU A 142 -19.62 28.34 11.83
CA LEU A 142 -18.24 28.66 12.20
C LEU A 142 -17.68 27.69 13.26
N VAL A 143 -18.46 27.37 14.29
CA VAL A 143 -18.08 26.41 15.33
C VAL A 143 -17.88 25.02 14.75
N GLU A 144 -18.78 24.59 13.85
CA GLU A 144 -18.64 23.32 13.13
C GLU A 144 -17.33 23.26 12.33
N TYR A 145 -17.04 24.33 11.56
CA TYR A 145 -15.79 24.43 10.82
C TYR A 145 -14.57 24.34 11.73
N GLN A 146 -14.55 25.08 12.84
CA GLN A 146 -13.44 25.06 13.80
C GLN A 146 -13.27 23.69 14.46
N ARG A 147 -14.36 22.99 14.76
CA ARG A 147 -14.32 21.62 15.29
C ARG A 147 -13.69 20.67 14.27
N LEU A 148 -14.15 20.71 13.01
CA LEU A 148 -13.62 19.86 11.94
C LEU A 148 -12.16 20.19 11.61
N GLN A 149 -11.80 21.48 11.54
CA GLN A 149 -10.42 21.92 11.37
C GLN A 149 -9.49 21.36 12.46
N ASN A 150 -10.02 21.15 13.66
CA ASN A 150 -9.27 20.59 14.77
C ASN A 150 -9.33 19.07 14.91
N SER A 151 -10.12 18.38 14.08
CA SER A 151 -10.20 16.91 14.06
C SER A 151 -8.84 16.31 13.75
N ASP A 152 -8.41 15.35 14.58
CA ASP A 152 -7.17 14.60 14.35
C ASP A 152 -7.20 13.88 13.00
N LYS A 153 -8.38 13.44 12.57
CA LYS A 153 -8.55 12.74 11.30
C LYS A 153 -8.35 13.66 10.10
N ILE A 154 -8.92 14.86 10.14
CA ILE A 154 -8.71 15.88 9.10
C ILE A 154 -7.25 16.34 9.10
N LYS A 155 -6.65 16.59 10.26
CA LYS A 155 -5.23 16.97 10.37
C LYS A 155 -4.30 15.89 9.81
N TRP A 156 -4.56 14.63 10.16
CA TRP A 156 -3.84 13.48 9.63
C TRP A 156 -3.96 13.43 8.11
N PHE A 157 -5.19 13.46 7.57
CA PHE A 157 -5.42 13.41 6.12
C PHE A 157 -4.73 14.56 5.38
N LEU A 158 -4.89 15.80 5.84
CA LEU A 158 -4.26 16.96 5.21
C LEU A 158 -2.73 16.92 5.30
N SER A 159 -2.17 16.30 6.34
CA SER A 159 -0.71 16.12 6.43
C SER A 159 -0.20 15.12 5.39
N LEU A 160 -0.94 14.04 5.15
CA LEU A 160 -0.64 13.03 4.12
C LEU A 160 -0.92 13.53 2.70
N GLU A 161 -1.97 14.34 2.50
CA GLU A 161 -2.28 14.94 1.20
C GLU A 161 -1.15 15.88 0.75
N ARG A 162 -0.47 16.53 1.70
CA ARG A 162 0.70 17.39 1.44
C ARG A 162 1.99 16.60 1.21
N ASP A 163 2.17 15.47 1.89
CA ASP A 163 3.32 14.58 1.69
C ASP A 163 2.96 13.45 0.71
N SER A 164 3.11 13.73 -0.59
CA SER A 164 2.86 12.74 -1.63
C SER A 164 3.81 11.53 -1.55
N SER A 165 4.96 11.66 -0.87
CA SER A 165 6.05 10.69 -0.93
C SER A 165 5.88 9.48 -0.03
N LYS A 166 5.12 9.60 1.07
CA LYS A 166 4.93 8.52 2.06
C LYS A 166 4.42 7.22 1.44
N PHE A 167 3.55 7.33 0.44
CA PHE A 167 2.92 6.19 -0.23
C PHE A 167 3.54 5.85 -1.59
N ASN A 168 4.70 6.41 -1.95
CA ASN A 168 5.36 6.12 -3.22
C ASN A 168 5.65 4.62 -3.40
N GLU A 169 6.07 3.94 -2.33
CA GLU A 169 6.32 2.49 -2.35
C GLU A 169 5.09 1.65 -2.73
N ILE A 170 3.88 2.23 -2.63
CA ILE A 170 2.62 1.59 -3.05
C ILE A 170 2.17 2.16 -4.41
N ARG A 171 2.20 3.48 -4.59
CA ARG A 171 1.68 4.19 -5.77
C ARG A 171 2.53 4.04 -7.02
N GLU A 172 3.78 3.63 -6.91
CA GLU A 172 4.68 3.45 -8.06
C GLU A 172 4.59 2.03 -8.65
N TRP A 173 3.85 1.11 -8.02
CA TRP A 173 3.86 -0.32 -8.37
C TRP A 173 2.47 -0.86 -8.65
N LYS A 174 2.32 -1.56 -9.79
CA LYS A 174 1.16 -2.37 -10.12
C LYS A 174 1.49 -3.83 -9.84
N LEU A 175 0.66 -4.50 -9.04
CA LEU A 175 0.77 -5.94 -8.81
C LEU A 175 0.36 -6.68 -10.09
N GLU A 176 1.30 -7.43 -10.68
CA GLU A 176 1.08 -8.21 -11.91
C GLU A 176 0.89 -9.71 -11.61
N PHE A 177 1.45 -10.18 -10.51
CA PHE A 177 1.36 -11.58 -10.11
C PHE A 177 1.43 -11.73 -8.60
N TYR A 178 0.59 -12.61 -8.06
CA TYR A 178 0.57 -12.97 -6.66
C TYR A 178 0.12 -14.41 -6.46
N ASP A 179 0.85 -15.11 -5.60
CA ASP A 179 0.44 -16.40 -5.05
C ASP A 179 0.92 -16.53 -3.61
N ASP A 180 0.02 -16.87 -2.70
CA ASP A 180 0.26 -17.24 -1.30
C ASP A 180 0.04 -18.73 -1.05
N PHE A 181 -0.26 -19.50 -2.10
CA PHE A 181 -0.44 -20.94 -2.03
C PHE A 181 -1.50 -21.38 -1.02
N ASP A 182 -2.51 -20.53 -0.75
CA ASP A 182 -3.65 -20.84 0.11
C ASP A 182 -4.49 -22.01 -0.45
N SER A 183 -4.41 -22.27 -1.76
CA SER A 183 -5.01 -23.46 -2.37
C SER A 183 -4.27 -24.74 -1.98
N ASN A 184 -5.00 -25.84 -1.77
CA ASN A 184 -4.40 -27.15 -1.43
C ASN A 184 -3.60 -27.82 -2.57
N ALA A 185 -3.41 -27.15 -3.70
CA ALA A 185 -2.68 -27.65 -4.87
C ALA A 185 -2.02 -26.49 -5.63
N ILE A 186 -1.08 -26.82 -6.52
CA ILE A 186 -0.48 -25.86 -7.45
C ILE A 186 -1.55 -25.38 -8.44
N ASP A 187 -1.66 -24.06 -8.60
CA ASP A 187 -2.45 -23.46 -9.65
C ASP A 187 -1.69 -23.49 -10.98
N HIS A 188 -2.04 -24.43 -11.85
CA HIS A 188 -1.44 -24.56 -13.18
C HIS A 188 -1.82 -23.44 -14.16
N GLN A 189 -2.76 -22.55 -13.81
CA GLN A 189 -2.97 -21.30 -14.56
C GLN A 189 -1.92 -20.23 -14.21
N LYS A 190 -1.23 -20.38 -13.08
CA LYS A 190 -0.15 -19.50 -12.63
C LYS A 190 1.24 -20.09 -12.87
N TRP A 191 1.35 -21.41 -12.79
CA TRP A 191 2.63 -22.11 -12.73
C TRP A 191 2.78 -23.27 -13.71
N LEU A 192 3.95 -23.31 -14.35
CA LEU A 192 4.43 -24.48 -15.07
C LEU A 192 5.44 -25.25 -14.20
N THR A 193 5.19 -26.54 -13.96
CA THR A 193 6.02 -27.44 -13.11
C THR A 193 7.12 -28.19 -13.89
N LYS A 194 7.49 -27.66 -15.06
CA LYS A 194 8.53 -28.16 -15.96
C LYS A 194 9.34 -26.99 -16.48
N PHE A 195 10.57 -27.20 -16.96
CA PHE A 195 11.23 -26.13 -17.72
C PHE A 195 10.40 -25.68 -18.92
N PHE A 196 10.32 -24.37 -19.17
CA PHE A 196 9.56 -23.78 -20.28
C PHE A 196 9.85 -24.46 -21.62
N TRP A 197 11.13 -24.67 -21.97
CA TRP A 197 11.49 -25.33 -23.22
C TRP A 197 11.20 -26.82 -23.25
N GLY A 198 11.17 -27.49 -22.10
CA GLY A 198 10.75 -28.90 -22.01
C GLY A 198 9.27 -29.05 -22.33
N ASP A 199 8.47 -28.11 -21.84
CA ASP A 199 7.04 -28.04 -22.15
C ASP A 199 6.79 -27.64 -23.61
N ALA A 200 7.39 -26.53 -24.05
CA ALA A 200 7.18 -25.97 -25.38
C ALA A 200 7.66 -26.88 -26.53
N LEU A 201 8.74 -27.66 -26.33
CA LEU A 201 9.30 -28.52 -27.39
C LEU A 201 8.77 -29.94 -27.34
N LEU A 202 8.53 -30.49 -26.14
CA LEU A 202 8.29 -31.91 -25.95
C LEU A 202 7.07 -32.22 -25.08
N ASN A 203 6.47 -31.23 -24.43
CA ASN A 203 5.51 -31.40 -23.34
C ASN A 203 6.04 -32.35 -22.23
N LYS A 204 7.36 -32.38 -22.01
CA LYS A 204 8.04 -33.32 -21.09
C LYS A 204 8.99 -32.60 -20.14
N ASN A 205 9.15 -33.18 -18.96
CA ASN A 205 10.21 -32.82 -18.03
C ASN A 205 11.57 -33.30 -18.55
N TYR A 206 12.61 -32.53 -18.22
CA TYR A 206 14.00 -32.93 -18.42
C TYR A 206 14.88 -32.30 -17.34
N SER A 207 16.00 -32.95 -17.05
CA SER A 207 17.13 -32.38 -16.30
C SER A 207 18.36 -32.28 -17.20
N PHE A 208 19.48 -31.74 -16.73
CA PHE A 208 20.72 -31.80 -17.51
C PHE A 208 21.38 -33.19 -17.38
N THR A 209 22.17 -33.61 -18.38
CA THR A 209 22.93 -34.87 -18.29
C THR A 209 23.97 -34.86 -17.17
N THR A 210 24.36 -33.70 -16.66
CA THR A 210 25.24 -33.52 -15.50
C THR A 210 24.52 -33.55 -14.16
N ASP A 211 23.20 -33.33 -14.13
CA ASP A 211 22.40 -33.34 -12.91
C ASP A 211 22.20 -34.75 -12.37
N LYS A 212 22.10 -34.92 -11.05
CA LYS A 212 21.83 -36.25 -10.46
C LYS A 212 20.35 -36.50 -10.18
N GLN A 213 19.52 -35.47 -10.28
CA GLN A 213 18.07 -35.52 -10.05
C GLN A 213 17.26 -35.49 -11.35
N ASN A 214 16.14 -36.21 -11.37
CA ASN A 214 15.07 -36.03 -12.35
C ASN A 214 14.07 -34.98 -11.83
N TYR A 215 13.65 -34.03 -12.67
CA TYR A 215 12.56 -33.11 -12.31
C TYR A 215 11.20 -33.77 -12.56
N THR A 216 10.31 -33.77 -11.55
CA THR A 216 9.00 -34.42 -11.66
C THR A 216 7.90 -33.64 -10.95
N ASP A 217 6.66 -33.79 -11.42
CA ASP A 217 5.47 -33.16 -10.82
C ASP A 217 5.11 -33.75 -9.43
N LYS A 218 5.67 -34.91 -9.07
CA LYS A 218 5.47 -35.54 -7.76
C LYS A 218 6.30 -34.89 -6.65
N ASN A 219 7.19 -33.96 -7.01
CA ASN A 219 8.11 -33.33 -6.07
C ASN A 219 7.57 -32.02 -5.48
N PHE A 220 6.29 -31.73 -5.66
CA PHE A 220 5.63 -30.57 -5.07
C PHE A 220 4.62 -30.97 -4.01
N GLU A 221 4.60 -30.22 -2.91
CA GLU A 221 3.59 -30.32 -1.86
C GLU A 221 3.08 -28.92 -1.54
N VAL A 222 1.76 -28.73 -1.45
CA VAL A 222 1.18 -27.48 -0.96
C VAL A 222 0.43 -27.77 0.33
N LYS A 223 0.88 -27.15 1.44
CA LYS A 223 0.28 -27.37 2.76
C LYS A 223 0.49 -26.15 3.65
N ASN A 224 -0.58 -25.72 4.33
CA ASN A 224 -0.56 -24.57 5.24
C ASN A 224 -0.04 -23.29 4.56
N SER A 225 -0.54 -22.98 3.35
CA SER A 225 -0.14 -21.79 2.59
C SER A 225 1.36 -21.74 2.28
N ILE A 226 1.96 -22.91 2.06
CA ILE A 226 3.37 -23.05 1.71
C ILE A 226 3.48 -24.05 0.56
N LEU A 227 4.04 -23.60 -0.56
CA LEU A 227 4.54 -24.47 -1.61
C LEU A 227 5.91 -25.03 -1.19
N ARG A 228 6.08 -26.34 -1.31
CA ARG A 228 7.35 -27.04 -1.10
C ARG A 228 7.82 -27.68 -2.37
N ILE A 229 9.04 -27.34 -2.80
CA ILE A 229 9.81 -28.18 -3.71
C ILE A 229 10.62 -29.15 -2.86
N VAL A 230 10.41 -30.44 -3.08
CA VAL A 230 10.98 -31.49 -2.24
C VAL A 230 11.93 -32.36 -3.04
N THR A 231 13.21 -32.34 -2.68
CA THR A 231 14.26 -33.19 -3.27
C THR A 231 14.35 -34.50 -2.50
N ARG A 232 14.23 -35.66 -3.18
CA ARG A 232 14.20 -37.00 -2.56
C ARG A 232 15.30 -37.91 -3.10
N LYS A 233 15.71 -38.88 -2.27
CA LYS A 233 16.45 -40.05 -2.71
C LYS A 233 15.47 -41.06 -3.31
N GLU A 234 15.30 -41.00 -4.62
CA GLU A 234 14.33 -41.82 -5.34
C GLU A 234 14.85 -42.06 -6.76
N LYS A 235 14.92 -43.34 -7.16
CA LYS A 235 15.31 -43.67 -8.54
C LYS A 235 14.18 -43.29 -9.49
N SER A 236 14.53 -42.65 -10.60
CA SER A 236 13.56 -42.20 -11.59
C SER A 236 14.16 -42.21 -12.99
N GLU A 237 13.34 -42.50 -13.99
CA GLU A 237 13.72 -42.40 -15.41
C GLU A 237 13.17 -41.10 -15.99
N GLY A 238 13.97 -40.42 -16.81
CA GLY A 238 13.60 -39.16 -17.43
C GLY A 238 14.49 -38.82 -18.62
N LEU A 239 14.37 -37.57 -19.09
CA LEU A 239 15.21 -37.04 -20.15
C LEU A 239 16.34 -36.19 -19.57
N GLY A 240 17.56 -36.42 -20.04
CA GLY A 240 18.71 -35.56 -19.85
C GLY A 240 18.94 -34.69 -21.10
N TRP A 241 19.05 -33.38 -20.94
CA TRP A 241 19.53 -32.50 -22.00
C TRP A 241 21.06 -32.53 -22.07
N ASP A 242 21.58 -32.90 -23.23
CA ASP A 242 22.99 -32.91 -23.60
C ASP A 242 23.24 -31.88 -24.71
N SER A 243 24.33 -31.12 -24.61
CA SER A 243 24.64 -30.08 -25.59
C SER A 243 25.00 -30.61 -26.97
N LYS A 244 25.43 -31.88 -27.07
CA LYS A 244 25.81 -32.53 -28.33
C LYS A 244 24.70 -33.42 -28.89
N PHE A 245 24.01 -34.15 -28.01
CA PHE A 245 23.04 -35.17 -28.41
C PHE A 245 21.58 -34.75 -28.23
N GLY A 246 21.31 -33.58 -27.66
CA GLY A 246 19.96 -33.14 -27.33
C GLY A 246 19.37 -33.95 -26.19
N PHE A 247 18.09 -34.32 -26.27
CA PHE A 247 17.42 -35.08 -25.22
C PHE A 247 17.74 -36.57 -25.30
N VAL A 248 18.32 -37.12 -24.23
CA VAL A 248 18.65 -38.55 -24.11
C VAL A 248 17.96 -39.17 -22.89
N PRO A 249 17.49 -40.43 -22.96
CA PRO A 249 17.00 -41.13 -21.77
C PRO A 249 18.10 -41.25 -20.71
N LYS A 250 17.74 -41.06 -19.44
CA LYS A 250 18.65 -41.18 -18.31
C LYS A 250 17.93 -41.69 -17.07
N THR A 251 18.60 -42.58 -16.35
CA THR A 251 18.20 -42.98 -14.99
C THR A 251 18.88 -42.06 -13.98
N TYR A 252 18.10 -41.53 -13.06
CA TYR A 252 18.52 -40.63 -12.00
C TYR A 252 18.39 -41.31 -10.65
N ASP A 253 19.27 -40.93 -9.73
CA ASP A 253 19.31 -41.46 -8.36
C ASP A 253 18.46 -40.65 -7.37
N TYR A 254 17.98 -39.49 -7.80
CA TYR A 254 17.23 -38.52 -7.01
C TYR A 254 16.08 -37.95 -7.83
N THR A 255 15.06 -37.41 -7.16
CA THR A 255 13.99 -36.62 -7.80
C THR A 255 13.90 -35.23 -7.15
N SER A 256 13.44 -34.24 -7.91
CA SER A 256 13.24 -32.86 -7.44
C SER A 256 12.19 -32.12 -8.28
N GLY A 257 11.96 -30.84 -8.01
CA GLY A 257 11.02 -30.01 -8.76
C GLY A 257 11.65 -28.74 -9.34
N VAL A 258 11.06 -28.29 -10.46
CA VAL A 258 11.26 -26.98 -11.07
C VAL A 258 9.89 -26.36 -11.38
N ILE A 259 9.67 -25.11 -11.00
CA ILE A 259 8.41 -24.41 -11.22
C ILE A 259 8.67 -22.99 -11.71
N ASN A 260 7.90 -22.51 -12.68
CA ASN A 260 8.15 -21.21 -13.33
C ASN A 260 6.88 -20.58 -13.91
N THR A 261 7.00 -19.30 -14.31
CA THR A 261 5.91 -18.53 -14.91
C THR A 261 6.05 -18.37 -16.43
N GLY A 262 6.88 -19.15 -17.12
CA GLY A 262 7.30 -18.89 -18.50
C GLY A 262 6.18 -18.78 -19.55
N HIS A 263 5.03 -19.44 -19.32
CA HIS A 263 3.83 -19.32 -20.17
C HIS A 263 2.85 -18.22 -19.73
N ILE A 264 2.98 -17.74 -18.49
CA ILE A 264 1.97 -16.93 -17.83
C ILE A 264 2.42 -15.48 -17.68
N LEU A 265 3.62 -15.28 -17.13
CA LEU A 265 4.14 -13.97 -16.79
C LEU A 265 5.59 -13.82 -17.23
N ARG A 266 5.85 -12.75 -17.98
CA ARG A 266 7.19 -12.26 -18.32
C ARG A 266 7.25 -10.75 -18.13
N LEU A 267 8.21 -10.29 -17.33
CA LEU A 267 8.40 -8.87 -17.00
C LEU A 267 9.67 -8.34 -17.68
N LYS A 268 9.61 -7.13 -18.23
CA LYS A 268 10.79 -6.43 -18.80
C LYS A 268 11.52 -5.59 -17.77
N GLU A 269 10.77 -5.05 -16.83
CA GLU A 269 11.22 -4.30 -15.67
C GLU A 269 10.23 -4.54 -14.54
N GLY A 270 10.70 -4.35 -13.32
CA GLY A 270 9.81 -4.32 -12.18
C GLY A 270 10.48 -4.76 -10.88
N LYS A 271 9.66 -5.33 -10.01
CA LYS A 271 10.08 -5.86 -8.73
C LYS A 271 9.54 -7.28 -8.57
N VAL A 272 10.37 -8.20 -8.11
CA VAL A 272 9.99 -9.58 -7.81
C VAL A 272 10.50 -9.93 -6.43
N GLU A 273 9.62 -10.46 -5.59
CA GLU A 273 9.95 -10.93 -4.24
C GLU A 273 9.28 -12.27 -3.97
N ALA A 274 9.95 -13.11 -3.19
CA ALA A 274 9.38 -14.33 -2.64
C ALA A 274 9.85 -14.54 -1.20
N LYS A 275 8.96 -15.01 -0.33
CA LYS A 275 9.28 -15.34 1.07
C LYS A 275 9.62 -16.82 1.18
N ILE A 276 10.89 -17.12 1.48
CA ILE A 276 11.47 -18.46 1.30
C ILE A 276 12.22 -18.92 2.54
N ARG A 277 12.08 -20.21 2.87
CA ARG A 277 12.89 -20.96 3.83
C ARG A 277 13.45 -22.21 3.13
N LEU A 278 14.68 -22.61 3.47
CA LEU A 278 15.37 -23.70 2.76
C LEU A 278 15.95 -24.73 3.72
N SER A 279 15.92 -26.00 3.34
CA SER A 279 16.78 -27.01 3.95
C SER A 279 18.21 -26.81 3.45
N CYS A 280 19.13 -26.47 4.35
CA CYS A 280 20.52 -26.21 3.96
C CYS A 280 21.29 -27.55 3.94
N CYS A 281 20.92 -28.43 3.00
CA CYS A 281 21.47 -29.77 2.79
C CYS A 281 22.69 -29.72 1.86
N PRO A 282 23.88 -30.20 2.30
CA PRO A 282 25.04 -30.34 1.41
C PRO A 282 24.73 -31.13 0.13
N GLY A 283 25.25 -30.65 -1.00
CA GLY A 283 25.01 -31.22 -2.33
C GLY A 283 23.66 -30.94 -2.99
N VAL A 284 22.74 -30.25 -2.29
CA VAL A 284 21.55 -29.66 -2.89
C VAL A 284 21.79 -28.18 -3.15
N THR A 285 21.47 -27.73 -4.36
CA THR A 285 21.46 -26.33 -4.75
C THR A 285 20.03 -25.85 -4.91
N HIS A 286 19.66 -24.79 -4.22
CA HIS A 286 18.36 -24.12 -4.36
C HIS A 286 18.55 -22.81 -5.11
N ALA A 287 17.72 -22.55 -6.12
CA ALA A 287 17.79 -21.35 -6.94
C ALA A 287 16.41 -20.71 -7.12
N PHE A 288 16.41 -19.38 -7.06
CA PHE A 288 15.34 -18.52 -7.53
C PHE A 288 15.94 -17.51 -8.48
N TYR A 289 15.53 -17.57 -9.73
CA TYR A 289 16.15 -16.78 -10.78
C TYR A 289 15.12 -16.34 -11.80
N MET A 290 15.54 -15.45 -12.69
CA MET A 290 14.77 -15.02 -13.84
C MET A 290 15.60 -15.18 -15.10
N VAL A 291 14.94 -15.61 -16.17
CA VAL A 291 15.58 -15.86 -17.46
C VAL A 291 14.63 -15.52 -18.61
N GLY A 292 15.18 -15.20 -19.77
CA GLY A 292 14.43 -14.95 -21.00
C GLY A 292 14.16 -16.22 -21.82
N ASN A 293 13.92 -16.04 -23.12
CA ASN A 293 13.81 -17.16 -24.07
C ASN A 293 15.16 -17.87 -24.29
N THR A 294 16.26 -17.15 -24.12
CA THR A 294 17.62 -17.68 -24.19
C THR A 294 18.20 -17.84 -22.79
N ALA A 295 19.23 -18.67 -22.64
CA ALA A 295 19.91 -18.89 -21.37
C ALA A 295 20.57 -17.62 -20.78
N LEU A 296 20.72 -16.55 -21.57
CA LEU A 296 21.21 -15.25 -21.14
C LEU A 296 20.29 -14.15 -21.70
N PRO A 297 20.08 -13.03 -20.98
CA PRO A 297 20.54 -12.78 -19.62
C PRO A 297 19.85 -13.66 -18.58
N GLU A 298 20.55 -13.92 -17.47
CA GLU A 298 20.01 -14.61 -16.29
C GLU A 298 20.28 -13.77 -15.04
N ILE A 299 19.23 -13.53 -14.26
CA ILE A 299 19.30 -12.84 -12.98
C ILE A 299 18.98 -13.86 -11.89
N ASP A 300 20.01 -14.32 -11.19
CA ASP A 300 19.82 -15.13 -10.00
C ASP A 300 19.50 -14.21 -8.82
N ILE A 301 18.23 -14.23 -8.41
CA ILE A 301 17.75 -13.50 -7.23
C ILE A 301 18.39 -14.12 -5.98
N PHE A 302 18.40 -15.45 -5.89
CA PHE A 302 19.33 -16.14 -5.01
C PHE A 302 19.73 -17.51 -5.55
N ILE A 303 20.97 -17.89 -5.22
CA ILE A 303 21.46 -19.26 -5.22
C ILE A 303 21.93 -19.59 -3.81
N LYS A 304 21.55 -20.78 -3.34
CA LYS A 304 22.06 -21.39 -2.12
C LYS A 304 22.77 -22.70 -2.46
N THR A 305 24.08 -22.74 -2.23
CA THR A 305 24.92 -23.95 -2.36
C THR A 305 25.50 -24.37 -1.02
N ASP A 306 26.18 -25.52 -1.01
CA ASP A 306 26.92 -26.07 0.13
C ASP A 306 28.27 -25.37 0.41
N ILE A 307 28.86 -24.72 -0.60
CA ILE A 307 30.15 -23.98 -0.50
C ILE A 307 30.12 -22.94 0.62
N LYS A 308 28.97 -22.25 0.80
CA LYS A 308 28.78 -21.24 1.84
C LYS A 308 27.45 -21.49 2.56
N PRO A 309 27.45 -22.26 3.66
CA PRO A 309 26.22 -22.79 4.26
C PRO A 309 25.28 -21.71 4.82
N ASN A 310 25.80 -20.56 5.25
CA ASN A 310 25.05 -19.46 5.85
C ASN A 310 25.03 -18.20 4.97
N SER A 311 24.96 -18.37 3.65
CA SER A 311 24.91 -17.26 2.70
C SER A 311 23.88 -17.46 1.60
N PHE A 312 23.36 -16.35 1.07
CA PHE A 312 22.73 -16.30 -0.24
C PHE A 312 23.67 -15.64 -1.24
N THR A 313 23.60 -16.07 -2.51
CA THR A 313 24.38 -15.49 -3.60
C THR A 313 23.45 -14.94 -4.66
N GLY A 314 23.59 -13.65 -4.99
CA GLY A 314 22.96 -13.08 -6.17
C GLY A 314 23.95 -13.05 -7.33
N ALA A 315 23.48 -13.34 -8.53
CA ALA A 315 24.31 -13.32 -9.73
C ALA A 315 23.59 -12.68 -10.91
N TYR A 316 24.39 -12.13 -11.82
CA TYR A 316 23.92 -11.60 -13.09
C TYR A 316 24.83 -12.13 -14.19
N TYR A 317 24.26 -12.92 -15.10
CA TYR A 317 24.96 -13.46 -16.26
C TYR A 317 24.47 -12.76 -17.53
N THR A 318 25.42 -12.32 -18.34
CA THR A 318 25.17 -11.68 -19.62
C THR A 318 26.16 -12.16 -20.66
N GLN A 319 25.93 -11.78 -21.91
CA GLN A 319 26.87 -12.00 -22.99
C GLN A 319 27.63 -10.71 -23.31
N LYS A 320 28.96 -10.80 -23.43
CA LYS A 320 29.80 -9.70 -23.92
C LYS A 320 29.67 -9.58 -25.44
N SER A 321 30.05 -8.43 -25.99
CA SER A 321 30.07 -8.19 -27.44
C SER A 321 30.91 -9.21 -28.23
N ASN A 322 31.94 -9.79 -27.61
CA ASN A 322 32.77 -10.85 -28.20
C ASN A 322 32.21 -12.26 -28.04
N GLY A 323 30.95 -12.40 -27.64
CA GLY A 323 30.26 -13.67 -27.46
C GLY A 323 30.56 -14.41 -26.15
N LYS A 324 31.57 -13.99 -25.37
CA LYS A 324 31.91 -14.63 -24.09
C LYS A 324 30.91 -14.28 -23.00
N ILE A 325 30.67 -15.22 -22.08
CA ILE A 325 29.82 -15.00 -20.91
C ILE A 325 30.51 -14.01 -19.95
N SER A 326 29.76 -13.01 -19.50
CA SER A 326 30.09 -12.13 -18.38
C SER A 326 29.30 -12.57 -17.15
N LYS A 327 29.92 -12.51 -15.97
CA LYS A 327 29.27 -12.84 -14.70
C LYS A 327 29.59 -11.79 -13.65
N SER A 328 28.57 -11.36 -12.90
CA SER A 328 28.74 -10.58 -11.68
C SER A 328 28.07 -11.30 -10.51
N ILE A 329 28.86 -11.71 -9.53
CA ILE A 329 28.42 -12.59 -8.43
C ILE A 329 28.73 -11.91 -7.10
N SER A 330 27.77 -11.91 -6.17
CA SER A 330 27.98 -11.43 -4.80
C SER A 330 27.27 -12.33 -3.80
N SER A 331 28.00 -12.82 -2.79
CA SER A 331 27.43 -13.58 -1.68
C SER A 331 27.33 -12.70 -0.44
N ILE A 332 26.25 -12.87 0.32
CA ILE A 332 26.06 -12.21 1.61
C ILE A 332 25.80 -13.25 2.70
N GLY A 333 26.62 -13.21 3.75
CA GLY A 333 26.55 -14.13 4.90
C GLY A 333 25.57 -13.66 5.97
N GLY A 334 25.51 -14.41 7.09
CA GLY A 334 24.69 -14.06 8.25
C GLY A 334 23.21 -14.45 8.12
N VAL A 335 22.89 -15.35 7.19
CA VAL A 335 21.54 -15.90 7.02
C VAL A 335 21.44 -17.28 7.64
N LYS A 336 20.32 -17.54 8.34
CA LYS A 336 19.98 -18.83 8.93
C LYS A 336 18.85 -19.47 8.11
N CYS A 337 19.19 -19.84 6.87
CA CYS A 337 18.26 -20.30 5.83
C CYS A 337 17.37 -21.49 6.25
N SER A 338 17.85 -22.34 7.16
CA SER A 338 17.14 -23.52 7.67
C SER A 338 16.18 -23.25 8.81
N GLN A 339 16.27 -22.08 9.43
CA GLN A 339 15.47 -21.73 10.61
C GLN A 339 14.43 -20.66 10.26
N ASN A 340 14.82 -19.71 9.42
CA ASN A 340 14.06 -18.48 9.20
C ASN A 340 13.62 -18.36 7.75
N PHE A 341 12.41 -17.83 7.55
CA PHE A 341 12.00 -17.30 6.26
C PHE A 341 12.71 -15.98 5.98
N TYR A 342 13.05 -15.74 4.72
CA TYR A 342 13.58 -14.47 4.22
C TYR A 342 12.78 -14.04 2.98
N ILE A 343 12.50 -12.75 2.86
CA ILE A 343 11.99 -12.14 1.63
C ILE A 343 13.19 -11.89 0.73
N LEU A 344 13.31 -12.68 -0.32
CA LEU A 344 14.37 -12.60 -1.32
C LEU A 344 13.80 -11.93 -2.56
N GLY A 345 14.48 -10.91 -3.07
CA GLY A 345 13.93 -10.17 -4.19
C GLY A 345 14.92 -9.35 -4.98
N VAL A 346 14.47 -8.96 -6.15
CA VAL A 346 15.18 -8.08 -7.07
C VAL A 346 14.24 -6.99 -7.57
N GLU A 347 14.78 -5.79 -7.71
CA GLU A 347 14.14 -4.68 -8.41
C GLU A 347 15.03 -4.31 -9.59
N TRP A 348 14.47 -4.20 -10.78
CA TRP A 348 15.21 -3.85 -11.98
C TRP A 348 14.44 -2.92 -12.90
N ASN A 349 15.17 -2.02 -13.54
CA ASN A 349 14.69 -1.10 -14.55
C ASN A 349 15.71 -0.99 -15.69
N GLY A 350 15.49 -0.09 -16.65
CA GLY A 350 16.41 0.11 -17.77
C GLY A 350 17.86 0.46 -17.39
N ASN A 351 18.12 0.87 -16.15
CA ASN A 351 19.43 1.35 -15.72
C ASN A 351 20.14 0.41 -14.72
N TYR A 352 19.41 -0.15 -13.75
CA TYR A 352 19.99 -0.88 -12.63
C TYR A 352 19.19 -2.13 -12.26
N ILE A 353 19.88 -3.05 -11.60
CA ILE A 353 19.33 -4.25 -10.95
C ILE A 353 19.79 -4.21 -9.49
N VAL A 354 18.86 -4.38 -8.55
CA VAL A 354 19.09 -4.27 -7.11
C VAL A 354 18.58 -5.52 -6.42
N TRP A 355 19.49 -6.30 -5.83
CA TRP A 355 19.13 -7.49 -5.05
C TRP A 355 18.97 -7.12 -3.58
N SER A 356 17.97 -7.72 -2.94
CA SER A 356 17.65 -7.43 -1.55
C SER A 356 17.28 -8.69 -0.76
N ILE A 357 17.52 -8.61 0.55
CA ILE A 357 17.03 -9.57 1.55
C ILE A 357 16.27 -8.76 2.60
N ASN A 358 15.01 -9.13 2.85
CA ASN A 358 14.10 -8.42 3.76
C ASN A 358 14.06 -6.92 3.44
N GLY A 359 13.96 -6.59 2.15
CA GLY A 359 13.95 -5.23 1.62
C GLY A 359 15.26 -4.45 1.80
N THR A 360 16.35 -5.08 2.27
CA THR A 360 17.65 -4.41 2.39
C THR A 360 18.54 -4.78 1.21
N PRO A 361 18.96 -3.81 0.38
CA PRO A 361 19.87 -4.06 -0.73
C PRO A 361 21.22 -4.62 -0.28
N TYR A 362 21.77 -5.59 -1.02
CA TYR A 362 23.13 -6.11 -0.80
C TYR A 362 23.99 -6.19 -2.07
N LYS A 363 23.36 -6.09 -3.25
CA LYS A 363 24.03 -6.06 -4.54
C LYS A 363 23.32 -5.06 -5.44
N ILE A 364 24.09 -4.28 -6.19
CA ILE A 364 23.59 -3.35 -7.22
C ILE A 364 24.45 -3.53 -8.46
N GLU A 365 23.84 -3.74 -9.61
CA GLU A 365 24.51 -3.82 -10.91
C GLU A 365 23.86 -2.88 -11.91
N LYS A 366 24.62 -2.48 -12.92
CA LYS A 366 24.05 -1.82 -14.09
C LYS A 366 23.25 -2.85 -14.88
N ASN A 367 22.03 -2.52 -15.30
CA ASN A 367 21.30 -3.33 -16.25
C ASN A 367 21.97 -3.21 -17.63
N LEU A 368 22.51 -4.34 -18.11
CA LEU A 368 23.21 -4.43 -19.39
C LEU A 368 22.31 -4.96 -20.51
N THR A 369 21.11 -5.42 -20.17
CA THR A 369 20.14 -6.00 -21.10
C THR A 369 18.75 -5.43 -20.80
N PRO A 370 18.54 -4.11 -20.96
CA PRO A 370 17.22 -3.51 -20.81
C PRO A 370 16.24 -4.12 -21.82
N ASP A 371 14.94 -3.98 -21.54
CA ASP A 371 13.83 -4.41 -22.41
C ASP A 371 13.69 -5.91 -22.69
N MET A 372 14.49 -6.75 -22.02
CA MET A 372 14.41 -8.22 -22.13
C MET A 372 13.29 -8.78 -21.22
N PRO A 373 12.22 -9.39 -21.77
CA PRO A 373 11.20 -10.04 -20.95
C PRO A 373 11.76 -11.30 -20.30
N MET A 374 11.68 -11.38 -18.98
CA MET A 374 12.11 -12.54 -18.20
C MET A 374 10.94 -13.11 -17.37
N TYR A 375 10.92 -14.42 -17.24
CA TYR A 375 10.03 -15.13 -16.32
C TYR A 375 10.83 -15.65 -15.13
N LEU A 376 10.15 -15.90 -14.02
CA LEU A 376 10.79 -16.41 -12.82
C LEU A 376 10.78 -17.93 -12.77
N VAL A 377 11.81 -18.51 -12.15
CA VAL A 377 12.00 -19.95 -11.97
C VAL A 377 12.46 -20.23 -10.55
N PHE A 378 11.85 -21.23 -9.92
CA PHE A 378 12.34 -21.87 -8.71
C PHE A 378 12.78 -23.29 -9.05
N ALA A 379 13.97 -23.68 -8.61
CA ALA A 379 14.50 -25.01 -8.86
C ALA A 379 15.35 -25.49 -7.68
N SER A 380 15.30 -26.81 -7.43
CA SER A 380 16.22 -27.48 -6.51
C SER A 380 16.98 -28.57 -7.26
N SER A 381 18.31 -28.49 -7.33
CA SER A 381 19.14 -29.43 -8.08
C SER A 381 20.12 -30.18 -7.19
N VAL A 382 20.58 -31.34 -7.66
CA VAL A 382 21.60 -32.17 -7.02
C VAL A 382 22.82 -32.22 -7.93
N ASN A 383 23.84 -31.44 -7.57
CA ASN A 383 25.03 -31.22 -8.38
C ASN A 383 26.33 -31.75 -7.75
N SER A 384 26.29 -32.18 -6.48
CA SER A 384 27.45 -32.76 -5.80
C SER A 384 27.08 -34.04 -5.04
N LYS A 385 27.94 -34.54 -4.16
CA LYS A 385 27.66 -35.73 -3.36
C LYS A 385 26.76 -35.33 -2.19
N ILE A 386 25.64 -36.04 -2.03
CA ILE A 386 24.69 -35.84 -0.92
C ILE A 386 24.91 -36.93 0.13
N ASP A 387 24.69 -36.58 1.39
CA ASP A 387 24.45 -37.53 2.47
C ASP A 387 22.95 -37.88 2.48
N ASP A 388 22.61 -39.07 1.98
CA ASP A 388 21.22 -39.52 1.79
C ASP A 388 20.40 -39.46 3.09
N SER A 389 21.04 -39.54 4.27
CA SER A 389 20.36 -39.43 5.56
C SER A 389 19.79 -38.03 5.86
N LYS A 390 20.21 -37.01 5.10
CA LYS A 390 19.71 -35.63 5.21
C LYS A 390 18.60 -35.29 4.23
N LEU A 391 18.18 -36.25 3.40
CA LEU A 391 17.03 -36.11 2.52
C LEU A 391 15.75 -36.57 3.23
N PRO A 392 14.57 -36.03 2.86
CA PRO A 392 14.36 -35.01 1.82
C PRO A 392 14.84 -33.60 2.18
N ALA A 393 15.24 -32.83 1.16
CA ALA A 393 15.55 -31.41 1.29
C ALA A 393 14.40 -30.57 0.71
N TYR A 394 14.11 -29.44 1.35
CA TYR A 394 12.95 -28.60 1.04
C TYR A 394 13.35 -27.18 0.62
N MET A 395 12.75 -26.67 -0.45
CA MET A 395 12.57 -25.23 -0.67
C MET A 395 11.12 -24.90 -0.38
N GLU A 396 10.88 -24.14 0.68
CA GLU A 396 9.55 -23.72 1.12
C GLU A 396 9.31 -22.26 0.72
N ILE A 397 8.21 -22.02 0.02
CA ILE A 397 7.81 -20.73 -0.52
C ILE A 397 6.45 -20.40 0.08
N ASP A 398 6.41 -19.35 0.89
CA ASP A 398 5.21 -18.85 1.58
C ASP A 398 4.37 -17.99 0.62
N TRP A 399 5.00 -17.03 -0.06
CA TRP A 399 4.34 -16.26 -1.11
C TRP A 399 5.32 -15.79 -2.17
N VAL A 400 4.80 -15.48 -3.36
CA VAL A 400 5.50 -14.83 -4.48
C VAL A 400 4.71 -13.61 -4.94
N ARG A 401 5.40 -12.49 -5.15
CA ARG A 401 4.81 -11.25 -5.66
C ARG A 401 5.68 -10.68 -6.78
N CYS A 402 5.03 -10.24 -7.84
CA CYS A 402 5.68 -9.54 -8.94
C CYS A 402 4.91 -8.26 -9.25
N TRP A 403 5.64 -7.17 -9.41
CA TRP A 403 5.10 -5.86 -9.73
C TRP A 403 5.80 -5.28 -10.95
N SER A 404 5.06 -4.51 -11.74
CA SER A 404 5.61 -3.60 -12.73
C SER A 404 5.47 -2.15 -12.25
N PRO A 405 6.25 -1.21 -12.79
CA PRO A 405 6.01 0.21 -12.54
C PRO A 405 4.60 0.64 -13.00
N LEU A 406 3.91 1.46 -12.22
CA LEU A 406 2.72 2.19 -12.65
C LEU A 406 3.17 3.29 -13.63
N LYS A 407 2.63 3.26 -14.85
CA LYS A 407 2.96 4.22 -15.92
C LYS A 407 2.23 5.55 -15.77
#